data_AF-A0A8C2QR02-F1
#
_entry.id   AF-A0A8C2QR02-F1
#
_cell.length_a   1.000
_cell.length_b   1.000
_cell.length_c   1.000
_cell.angle_alpha   90.00
_cell.angle_beta   90.00
_cell.angle_gamma   90.00
#
_symmetry.space_group_name_H-M   'P 1'
#
loop_
_entity.id
_entity.type
_entity.pdbx_description
1 polymer ?
#
loop_
_entity_poly.entity_id
_entity_poly.type
_entity_poly.pdbx_seq_one_letter_code
_entity_poly.pdbx_strand_id
1 'polypeptide(L)'
;MWPGGGGRERGGGCCRPGRAGSLFHVCKGRRTSRPDQRRPSSVRPRGSPPRPLLSSTPMAIRARSWRPPPPPLLLLLLWVTGQAAPVAGLGLGSDSELQIERRFVPEECPRTVRSGDFVRYHYVGTFPDGQKFDSSYDRDSTFNVFVGKGQLIAGMDQALVGMCVNERRFVKIPPKLAYGSDGVSGVIPPDSVLHFDVLLMDIWNSEDQVQIHTYFKPPSCPRTIQVSDFVRYHYNGTFLDGTLFDSSYSRNRTFDTYIGQGYVIPGIDEGLLGVCIGEKRRIVVPPHLGYGEEGRGNIPGSAVLVFDIHVIDFHNPSDSISITSHYKPPDCSVLSKKGDYLKYHYNASLLDGTLLDSTWNLGKTYNIVLGSGQVVLGMDMGLREMCVGEKRTVIIPPHLGYGEAGVDGEVPGSAVLVFDIELLELVAGLPEGYMFVWNGEVSANLFEEIDKDGDGKVLLEEFSEYIHAQVASGKGKLAPGFDAEMIVKNMFTNQDRNGDGKVTAEEFKLKDQETKHDEL
;
A
#
# COMPACT_ATOMS: atom_id res chain seq x y z
N MET A 1 -38.05 5.87 44.02
CA MET A 1 -38.27 7.18 44.66
C MET A 1 -37.85 8.27 43.67
N TRP A 2 -38.84 8.93 43.11
CA TRP A 2 -38.81 10.17 42.32
C TRP A 2 -38.62 11.38 43.28
N PRO A 3 -38.66 12.67 42.86
CA PRO A 3 -39.09 13.24 41.56
C PRO A 3 -38.12 14.32 41.01
N GLY A 4 -38.25 14.91 39.83
CA GLY A 4 -39.40 15.26 38.97
C GLY A 4 -39.14 16.72 38.50
N GLY A 5 -39.77 17.33 37.50
CA GLY A 5 -40.75 17.00 36.46
C GLY A 5 -40.45 18.00 35.31
N GLY A 6 -41.13 18.08 34.17
CA GLY A 6 -42.50 17.74 33.80
C GLY A 6 -43.13 18.94 33.06
N GLY A 7 -43.73 18.70 31.88
CA GLY A 7 -44.67 19.60 31.15
C GLY A 7 -44.05 20.38 29.97
N ARG A 8 -44.43 20.25 28.68
CA ARG A 8 -45.74 20.50 27.98
C ARG A 8 -46.32 21.90 28.31
N GLU A 9 -46.84 22.74 27.42
CA GLU A 9 -47.33 22.68 26.02
C GLU A 9 -47.57 24.12 25.49
N ARG A 10 -47.55 24.28 24.15
CA ARG A 10 -48.34 25.20 23.27
C ARG A 10 -48.57 26.69 23.62
N GLY A 11 -48.09 27.56 22.71
CA GLY A 11 -48.97 28.36 21.82
C GLY A 11 -49.20 29.85 22.13
N GLY A 12 -48.78 30.72 21.20
CA GLY A 12 -49.54 31.95 20.84
C GLY A 12 -48.84 33.32 20.94
N GLY A 13 -48.54 33.93 19.78
CA GLY A 13 -48.95 35.32 19.44
C GLY A 13 -47.99 36.50 19.68
N CYS A 14 -47.42 37.01 18.56
CA CYS A 14 -47.23 38.44 18.15
C CYS A 14 -46.47 39.42 19.09
N CYS A 15 -45.48 40.23 18.70
CA CYS A 15 -45.29 41.06 17.50
C CYS A 15 -43.80 41.39 17.24
N ARG A 16 -43.51 41.64 15.95
CA ARG A 16 -42.30 42.17 15.28
C ARG A 16 -42.12 43.70 15.51
N PRO A 17 -41.09 44.43 14.98
CA PRO A 17 -40.30 44.18 13.75
C PRO A 17 -38.80 44.57 13.68
N GLY A 18 -38.15 44.16 12.57
CA GLY A 18 -36.91 44.75 12.00
C GLY A 18 -35.95 43.71 11.38
N ARG A 19 -36.31 43.02 10.27
CA ARG A 19 -35.79 43.13 8.87
C ARG A 19 -34.25 42.98 8.75
N ALA A 20 -33.64 42.18 7.86
CA ALA A 20 -34.05 41.47 6.64
C ALA A 20 -33.17 40.20 6.47
N GLY A 21 -33.69 39.02 6.10
CA GLY A 21 -33.91 38.55 4.72
C GLY A 21 -32.92 37.40 4.40
N SER A 22 -33.15 36.11 4.70
CA SER A 22 -34.04 35.11 4.04
C SER A 22 -33.81 35.04 2.51
N LEU A 23 -33.69 33.90 1.81
CA LEU A 23 -33.86 32.48 2.10
C LEU A 23 -33.27 31.75 0.86
N PHE A 24 -32.52 30.66 1.03
CA PHE A 24 -32.41 29.63 -0.02
C PHE A 24 -33.55 28.63 0.19
N HIS A 25 -34.38 28.44 -0.83
CA HIS A 25 -35.29 27.30 -0.94
C HIS A 25 -34.96 26.53 -2.23
N VAL A 26 -34.49 25.31 -2.01
CA VAL A 26 -34.18 24.31 -3.03
C VAL A 26 -35.45 23.48 -3.26
N CYS A 27 -35.98 23.50 -4.49
CA CYS A 27 -36.99 22.55 -4.94
C CYS A 27 -36.33 21.43 -5.77
N LYS A 28 -36.26 20.24 -5.17
CA LYS A 28 -35.88 18.95 -5.79
C LYS A 28 -37.09 18.37 -6.55
N GLY A 29 -36.91 18.06 -7.83
CA GLY A 29 -37.84 17.22 -8.60
C GLY A 29 -37.59 15.72 -8.33
N ARG A 30 -38.60 15.02 -7.81
CA ARG A 30 -38.66 13.56 -7.66
C ARG A 30 -38.90 12.89 -9.02
N ARG A 31 -38.09 11.87 -9.35
CA ARG A 31 -38.47 10.80 -10.28
C ARG A 31 -39.15 9.68 -9.51
N THR A 32 -40.22 9.17 -10.11
CA THR A 32 -41.08 8.09 -9.62
C THR A 32 -40.42 6.73 -9.83
N SER A 33 -40.61 5.87 -8.84
CA SER A 33 -40.27 4.45 -8.81
C SER A 33 -41.38 3.58 -9.40
N ARG A 34 -41.05 2.55 -10.18
CA ARG A 34 -41.76 1.26 -10.16
C ARG A 34 -40.77 0.09 -10.36
N PRO A 35 -41.02 -1.06 -9.73
CA PRO A 35 -40.14 -2.23 -9.74
C PRO A 35 -40.57 -3.24 -10.81
N ASP A 36 -39.64 -4.04 -11.34
CA ASP A 36 -40.00 -5.37 -11.83
C ASP A 36 -38.87 -6.38 -11.69
N GLN A 37 -39.30 -7.61 -11.47
CA GLN A 37 -38.61 -8.80 -11.03
C GLN A 37 -37.84 -9.48 -12.16
N ARG A 38 -36.76 -10.22 -11.81
CA ARG A 38 -36.49 -11.65 -12.14
C ARG A 38 -34.98 -11.94 -12.25
N ARG A 39 -34.49 -12.80 -11.35
CA ARG A 39 -33.35 -13.74 -11.56
C ARG A 39 -33.86 -14.97 -12.36
N PRO A 40 -33.03 -15.99 -12.65
CA PRO A 40 -31.71 -16.01 -13.29
C PRO A 40 -31.69 -17.04 -14.46
N SER A 41 -30.65 -17.07 -15.30
CA SER A 41 -30.39 -18.26 -16.12
C SER A 41 -28.90 -18.51 -16.34
N SER A 42 -28.47 -19.61 -15.74
CA SER A 42 -27.25 -20.36 -15.95
C SER A 42 -27.07 -20.84 -17.39
N VAL A 43 -25.86 -20.72 -17.94
CA VAL A 43 -25.37 -21.61 -19.01
C VAL A 43 -23.87 -21.84 -18.83
N ARG A 44 -23.49 -23.07 -18.45
CA ARG A 44 -22.19 -23.67 -18.82
C ARG A 44 -22.35 -24.28 -20.21
N PRO A 45 -21.24 -24.46 -20.96
CA PRO A 45 -20.99 -25.81 -21.47
C PRO A 45 -19.57 -26.31 -21.24
N ARG A 46 -19.50 -27.65 -21.17
CA ARG A 46 -18.32 -28.51 -21.08
C ARG A 46 -17.61 -28.55 -22.44
N GLY A 47 -16.31 -28.84 -22.45
CA GLY A 47 -15.63 -29.29 -23.67
C GLY A 47 -14.12 -29.39 -23.56
N SER A 48 -13.62 -30.57 -23.20
CA SER A 48 -12.27 -31.11 -23.48
C SER A 48 -12.48 -32.56 -23.97
N PRO A 49 -11.55 -33.27 -24.65
CA PRO A 49 -10.15 -32.98 -25.04
C PRO A 49 -9.88 -33.35 -26.54
N PRO A 50 -8.61 -33.57 -27.02
CA PRO A 50 -7.92 -34.88 -26.86
C PRO A 50 -6.37 -34.85 -26.71
N ARG A 51 -5.79 -35.99 -26.28
CA ARG A 51 -4.35 -36.40 -26.38
C ARG A 51 -4.09 -37.10 -27.73
N PRO A 52 -2.84 -37.29 -28.20
CA PRO A 52 -2.07 -38.56 -27.97
C PRO A 52 -0.54 -38.38 -27.75
N LEU A 53 0.10 -39.17 -26.86
CA LEU A 53 0.99 -40.37 -27.03
C LEU A 53 2.46 -40.07 -27.45
N LEU A 54 3.45 -40.32 -26.57
CA LEU A 54 4.50 -41.40 -26.60
C LEU A 54 5.44 -41.31 -27.82
N SER A 55 6.78 -41.42 -27.78
CA SER A 55 7.79 -42.11 -26.96
C SER A 55 9.16 -41.56 -27.42
N SER A 56 10.27 -41.56 -26.69
CA SER A 56 11.17 -42.70 -26.45
C SER A 56 12.52 -42.15 -25.94
N THR A 57 13.14 -42.84 -24.99
CA THR A 57 14.50 -42.70 -24.44
C THR A 57 15.55 -43.42 -25.34
N PRO A 58 16.83 -43.59 -24.93
CA PRO A 58 17.88 -42.65 -24.54
C PRO A 58 19.19 -42.90 -25.35
N MET A 59 20.24 -42.09 -25.20
CA MET A 59 21.59 -42.50 -25.64
C MET A 59 22.70 -41.90 -24.77
N ALA A 60 23.46 -42.80 -24.15
CA ALA A 60 24.67 -42.53 -23.38
C ALA A 60 25.89 -42.37 -24.30
N ILE A 61 26.80 -41.44 -23.98
CA ILE A 61 28.20 -41.49 -24.44
C ILE A 61 29.12 -41.13 -23.27
N ARG A 62 30.17 -41.92 -23.14
CA ARG A 62 31.15 -41.98 -22.06
C ARG A 62 32.46 -41.29 -22.50
N ALA A 63 33.19 -40.84 -21.48
CA ALA A 63 34.65 -40.64 -21.42
C ALA A 63 35.28 -39.39 -22.06
N ARG A 64 36.01 -38.62 -21.22
CA ARG A 64 37.48 -38.59 -21.27
C ARG A 64 38.08 -38.01 -20.00
N SER A 65 39.12 -38.71 -19.55
CA SER A 65 40.00 -38.48 -18.42
C SER A 65 41.06 -37.42 -18.72
N TRP A 66 41.44 -36.62 -17.72
CA TRP A 66 42.73 -35.93 -17.71
C TRP A 66 43.37 -35.93 -16.30
N ARG A 67 44.63 -36.39 -16.25
CA ARG A 67 45.61 -36.22 -15.17
C ARG A 67 46.85 -35.55 -15.77
N PRO A 68 47.64 -34.82 -14.97
CA PRO A 68 49.11 -34.88 -15.09
C PRO A 68 49.79 -34.94 -13.69
N PRO A 69 51.15 -34.87 -13.51
CA PRO A 69 52.01 -35.97 -13.03
C PRO A 69 52.80 -35.69 -11.70
N PRO A 70 53.60 -36.64 -11.16
CA PRO A 70 54.44 -36.50 -9.94
C PRO A 70 55.93 -36.25 -10.25
N PRO A 71 56.85 -35.91 -9.29
CA PRO A 71 57.65 -36.91 -8.52
C PRO A 71 58.28 -36.35 -7.19
N PRO A 72 59.33 -36.94 -6.54
CA PRO A 72 59.79 -38.33 -6.45
C PRO A 72 59.92 -38.89 -4.99
N LEU A 73 60.09 -40.22 -4.89
CA LEU A 73 60.52 -40.97 -3.71
C LEU A 73 62.02 -40.80 -3.40
N LEU A 74 62.36 -40.88 -2.10
CA LEU A 74 63.62 -41.44 -1.62
C LEU A 74 63.32 -42.73 -0.82
N LEU A 75 64.12 -43.76 -1.06
CA LEU A 75 63.98 -45.15 -0.60
C LEU A 75 65.09 -45.50 0.41
N LEU A 76 64.87 -46.60 1.15
CA LEU A 76 65.83 -47.46 1.91
C LEU A 76 66.11 -47.04 3.37
N LEU A 77 65.95 -47.88 4.41
CA LEU A 77 66.13 -49.33 4.54
C LEU A 77 65.29 -49.98 5.66
N LEU A 78 64.96 -51.25 5.43
CA LEU A 78 64.40 -52.26 6.35
C LEU A 78 65.33 -52.64 7.50
N TRP A 79 64.77 -52.92 8.68
CA TRP A 79 65.12 -54.09 9.50
C TRP A 79 63.85 -54.78 10.00
N VAL A 80 63.80 -56.09 9.78
CA VAL A 80 62.77 -57.06 10.19
C VAL A 80 63.20 -57.61 11.56
N THR A 81 62.36 -57.66 12.59
CA THR A 81 61.66 -58.88 13.07
C THR A 81 61.10 -58.58 14.47
N GLY A 82 59.91 -59.11 14.78
CA GLY A 82 59.36 -59.11 16.13
C GLY A 82 57.85 -59.15 16.14
N GLN A 83 57.28 -60.35 16.01
CA GLN A 83 55.86 -60.58 16.26
C GLN A 83 55.52 -60.22 17.71
N ALA A 84 54.59 -59.29 17.88
CA ALA A 84 53.57 -59.30 18.93
C ALA A 84 52.48 -58.34 18.48
N ALA A 85 51.33 -58.87 18.08
CA ALA A 85 50.13 -58.06 17.93
C ALA A 85 49.65 -57.66 19.35
N PRO A 86 49.52 -56.37 19.68
CA PRO A 86 48.66 -55.96 20.77
C PRO A 86 47.26 -55.74 20.20
N VAL A 87 46.37 -56.57 20.71
CA VAL A 87 44.92 -56.47 20.75
C VAL A 87 44.40 -55.06 20.47
N ALA A 88 43.59 -54.93 19.43
CA ALA A 88 42.72 -53.79 19.23
C ALA A 88 41.85 -53.62 20.48
N GLY A 89 42.17 -52.61 21.30
CA GLY A 89 41.27 -52.12 22.32
C GLY A 89 40.04 -51.54 21.63
N LEU A 90 38.96 -52.31 21.59
CA LEU A 90 37.62 -51.80 21.36
C LEU A 90 37.35 -50.76 22.46
N GLY A 91 37.44 -49.48 22.10
CA GLY A 91 36.91 -48.40 22.92
C GLY A 91 35.39 -48.56 22.98
N LEU A 92 34.91 -49.30 23.98
CA LEU A 92 33.53 -49.24 24.43
C LEU A 92 33.31 -47.82 24.95
N GLY A 93 32.58 -47.01 24.19
CA GLY A 93 32.10 -45.71 24.67
C GLY A 93 31.36 -45.92 25.98
N SER A 94 31.78 -45.20 27.02
CA SER A 94 31.22 -45.33 28.35
C SER A 94 29.74 -44.89 28.33
N ASP A 95 28.82 -45.76 28.77
CA ASP A 95 27.40 -45.43 29.06
C ASP A 95 27.24 -44.34 30.14
N SER A 96 28.35 -43.76 30.62
CA SER A 96 28.36 -42.69 31.60
C SER A 96 28.45 -41.28 31.00
N GLU A 97 28.61 -41.11 29.68
CA GLU A 97 28.73 -39.77 29.06
C GLU A 97 27.50 -39.39 28.22
N LEU A 98 27.22 -38.09 28.15
CA LEU A 98 26.17 -37.53 27.29
C LEU A 98 26.58 -37.73 25.82
N GLN A 99 25.74 -38.42 25.04
CA GLN A 99 25.98 -38.64 23.61
C GLN A 99 25.04 -37.76 22.80
N ILE A 100 25.58 -36.90 21.94
CA ILE A 100 24.82 -36.02 21.06
C ILE A 100 25.15 -36.39 19.61
N GLU A 101 24.17 -36.91 18.90
CA GLU A 101 24.23 -37.21 17.48
C GLU A 101 23.43 -36.16 16.71
N ARG A 102 24.09 -35.42 15.79
CA ARG A 102 23.40 -34.45 14.92
C ARG A 102 22.84 -35.20 13.70
N ARG A 103 21.54 -35.50 13.73
CA ARG A 103 20.85 -36.23 12.65
C ARG A 103 20.60 -35.37 11.43
N PHE A 104 20.37 -34.08 11.63
CA PHE A 104 20.20 -33.11 10.56
C PHE A 104 20.71 -31.76 11.03
N VAL A 105 21.50 -31.08 10.19
CA VAL A 105 21.99 -29.71 10.44
C VAL A 105 21.58 -28.86 9.24
N PRO A 106 20.87 -27.73 9.44
CA PRO A 106 20.50 -26.85 8.35
C PRO A 106 21.74 -26.25 7.69
N GLU A 107 21.63 -25.91 6.40
CA GLU A 107 22.73 -25.24 5.66
C GLU A 107 23.03 -23.86 6.23
N GLU A 108 21.98 -23.14 6.64
CA GLU A 108 22.09 -21.83 7.28
C GLU A 108 21.87 -21.95 8.79
N CYS A 109 22.80 -21.40 9.56
CA CYS A 109 22.69 -21.29 11.01
C CYS A 109 23.13 -19.89 11.44
N PRO A 110 22.25 -18.88 11.30
CA PRO A 110 22.60 -17.50 11.63
C PRO A 110 22.91 -17.30 13.11
N ARG A 111 22.34 -18.16 13.97
CA ARG A 111 22.57 -18.18 15.41
C ARG A 111 22.45 -19.60 15.96
N THR A 112 23.28 -19.89 16.95
CA THR A 112 23.20 -21.10 17.77
C THR A 112 22.70 -20.77 19.17
N VAL A 113 22.05 -21.74 19.81
CA VAL A 113 21.59 -21.65 21.21
C VAL A 113 22.76 -21.42 22.16
N ARG A 114 22.61 -20.44 23.05
CA ARG A 114 23.52 -20.14 24.16
C ARG A 114 22.79 -20.27 25.50
N SER A 115 23.56 -20.37 26.58
CA SER A 115 22.99 -20.28 27.94
C SER A 115 22.28 -18.94 28.11
N GLY A 116 21.07 -18.97 28.67
CA GLY A 116 20.19 -17.82 28.82
C GLY A 116 19.20 -17.60 27.67
N ASP A 117 19.40 -18.25 26.52
CA ASP A 117 18.43 -18.17 25.42
C ASP A 117 17.13 -18.90 25.77
N PHE A 118 16.01 -18.33 25.35
CA PHE A 118 14.74 -19.01 25.30
C PHE A 118 14.66 -19.83 24.01
N VAL A 119 14.23 -21.07 24.14
CA VAL A 119 14.07 -21.99 23.00
C VAL A 119 12.68 -22.58 22.97
N ARG A 120 12.19 -22.83 21.76
CA ARG A 120 11.02 -23.69 21.51
C ARG A 120 11.47 -24.88 20.69
N TYR A 121 11.20 -26.09 21.16
CA TYR A 121 11.58 -27.29 20.45
C TYR A 121 10.53 -28.39 20.58
N HIS A 122 10.50 -29.27 19.59
CA HIS A 122 9.81 -30.54 19.69
C HIS A 122 10.77 -31.63 20.15
N TYR A 123 10.26 -32.59 20.90
CA TYR A 123 10.98 -33.81 21.24
C TYR A 123 10.08 -35.05 21.27
N VAL A 124 10.72 -36.21 21.12
CA VAL A 124 10.20 -37.53 21.47
C VAL A 124 11.19 -38.19 22.43
N GLY A 125 10.72 -38.55 23.63
CA GLY A 125 11.49 -39.24 24.66
C GLY A 125 11.19 -40.73 24.68
N THR A 126 12.22 -41.57 24.52
CA THR A 126 12.12 -43.03 24.54
C THR A 126 13.19 -43.65 25.44
N PHE A 127 12.95 -44.88 25.88
CA PHE A 127 13.98 -45.74 26.47
C PHE A 127 14.87 -46.38 25.39
N PRO A 128 15.98 -47.05 25.75
CA PRO A 128 16.86 -47.72 24.80
C PRO A 128 16.20 -48.84 23.99
N ASP A 129 15.14 -49.45 24.52
CA ASP A 129 14.31 -50.44 23.85
C ASP A 129 13.30 -49.83 22.85
N GLY A 130 13.24 -48.50 22.76
CA GLY A 130 12.35 -47.74 21.89
C GLY A 130 10.97 -47.45 22.49
N GLN A 131 10.68 -47.89 23.72
CA GLN A 131 9.41 -47.55 24.38
C GLN A 131 9.36 -46.04 24.65
N LYS A 132 8.35 -45.37 24.09
CA LYS A 132 8.10 -43.94 24.29
C LYS A 132 7.51 -43.69 25.68
N PHE A 133 8.12 -42.79 26.45
CA PHE A 133 7.58 -42.34 27.73
C PHE A 133 6.94 -40.94 27.64
N ASP A 134 7.39 -40.10 26.70
CA ASP A 134 6.85 -38.74 26.53
C ASP A 134 7.12 -38.19 25.12
N SER A 135 6.28 -37.25 24.66
CA SER A 135 6.45 -36.56 23.39
C SER A 135 5.70 -35.24 23.37
N SER A 136 6.38 -34.19 22.89
CA SER A 136 5.76 -32.89 22.63
C SER A 136 4.67 -32.95 21.55
N TYR A 137 4.80 -33.87 20.58
CA TYR A 137 3.82 -34.05 19.51
C TYR A 137 2.50 -34.63 20.03
N ASP A 138 2.53 -35.38 21.14
CA ASP A 138 1.31 -35.94 21.73
C ASP A 138 0.42 -34.86 22.38
N ARG A 139 0.98 -33.66 22.59
CA ARG A 139 0.32 -32.49 23.19
C ARG A 139 0.09 -31.37 22.19
N ASP A 140 0.39 -31.59 20.90
CA ASP A 140 0.29 -30.59 19.84
C ASP A 140 0.93 -29.23 20.21
N SER A 141 2.02 -29.25 21.00
CA SER A 141 2.66 -28.04 21.52
C SER A 141 4.17 -28.24 21.69
N THR A 142 4.92 -27.15 21.50
CA THR A 142 6.37 -27.16 21.72
C THR A 142 6.69 -27.16 23.22
N PHE A 143 7.87 -27.65 23.56
CA PHE A 143 8.46 -27.40 24.87
C PHE A 143 9.21 -26.06 24.84
N ASN A 144 8.93 -25.20 25.83
CA ASN A 144 9.35 -23.81 25.85
C ASN A 144 10.13 -23.55 27.15
N VAL A 145 11.40 -23.13 27.07
CA VAL A 145 12.27 -23.04 28.26
C VAL A 145 13.48 -22.14 28.03
N PHE A 146 14.06 -21.63 29.11
CA PHE A 146 15.38 -20.99 29.08
C PHE A 146 16.50 -22.00 29.28
N VAL A 147 17.41 -22.09 28.32
CA VAL A 147 18.53 -23.04 28.36
C VAL A 147 19.57 -22.59 29.39
N GLY A 148 20.09 -23.54 30.17
CA GLY A 148 21.17 -23.30 31.12
C GLY A 148 20.75 -22.62 32.42
N LYS A 149 19.43 -22.51 32.68
CA LYS A 149 18.88 -22.05 33.96
C LYS A 149 18.55 -23.19 34.93
N GLY A 150 18.88 -24.45 34.59
CA GLY A 150 18.59 -25.62 35.44
C GLY A 150 17.11 -25.97 35.50
N GLN A 151 16.32 -25.55 34.50
CA GLN A 151 14.90 -25.87 34.37
C GLN A 151 14.65 -27.21 33.66
N LEU A 152 15.69 -27.74 33.01
CA LEU A 152 15.71 -29.03 32.33
C LEU A 152 16.58 -30.03 33.12
N ILE A 153 16.44 -31.31 32.79
CA ILE A 153 17.47 -32.29 33.16
C ILE A 153 18.83 -31.85 32.61
N ALA A 154 19.90 -32.01 33.40
CA ALA A 154 21.21 -31.44 33.09
C ALA A 154 21.75 -31.85 31.71
N GLY A 155 21.48 -33.09 31.28
CA GLY A 155 21.89 -33.58 29.96
C GLY A 155 21.17 -32.90 28.81
N MET A 156 19.91 -32.51 28.99
CA MET A 156 19.14 -31.81 27.94
C MET A 156 19.57 -30.34 27.86
N ASP A 157 19.79 -29.69 29.01
CA ASP A 157 20.37 -28.34 29.07
C ASP A 157 21.71 -28.28 28.31
N GLN A 158 22.58 -29.28 28.51
CA GLN A 158 23.84 -29.39 27.77
C GLN A 158 23.63 -29.70 26.28
N ALA A 159 22.65 -30.54 25.94
CA ALA A 159 22.43 -30.99 24.57
C ALA A 159 21.80 -29.95 23.65
N LEU A 160 21.06 -28.98 24.19
CA LEU A 160 20.47 -27.89 23.41
C LEU A 160 21.50 -26.81 23.04
N VAL A 161 22.55 -26.62 23.84
CA VAL A 161 23.59 -25.62 23.56
C VAL A 161 24.27 -25.90 22.22
N GLY A 162 24.46 -24.84 21.43
CA GLY A 162 25.07 -24.93 20.12
C GLY A 162 24.15 -25.48 19.03
N MET A 163 22.85 -25.67 19.29
CA MET A 163 21.87 -26.13 18.30
C MET A 163 21.36 -24.97 17.45
N CYS A 164 21.10 -25.22 16.17
CA CYS A 164 20.52 -24.27 15.21
C CYS A 164 19.01 -24.50 15.05
N VAL A 165 18.23 -23.45 14.76
CA VAL A 165 16.82 -23.62 14.36
C VAL A 165 16.76 -24.57 13.15
N ASN A 166 15.77 -25.45 13.12
CA ASN A 166 15.63 -26.59 12.20
C ASN A 166 16.66 -27.72 12.35
N GLU A 167 17.66 -27.62 13.23
CA GLU A 167 18.55 -28.76 13.52
C GLU A 167 17.77 -29.89 14.20
N ARG A 168 18.15 -31.14 13.92
CA ARG A 168 17.62 -32.32 14.60
C ARG A 168 18.75 -33.09 15.30
N ARG A 169 18.60 -33.31 16.60
CA ARG A 169 19.57 -34.04 17.43
C ARG A 169 18.94 -35.30 17.99
N PHE A 170 19.72 -36.37 18.05
CA PHE A 170 19.42 -37.53 18.87
C PHE A 170 20.38 -37.55 20.06
N VAL A 171 19.81 -37.51 21.25
CA VAL A 171 20.54 -37.30 22.50
C VAL A 171 20.33 -38.50 23.39
N LYS A 172 21.41 -39.15 23.83
CA LYS A 172 21.36 -40.20 24.85
C LYS A 172 21.88 -39.64 26.17
N ILE A 173 21.00 -39.57 27.16
CA ILE A 173 21.26 -38.95 28.45
C ILE A 173 21.43 -40.06 29.50
N PRO A 174 22.62 -40.19 30.11
CA PRO A 174 22.83 -41.17 31.18
C PRO A 174 22.08 -40.75 32.46
N PRO A 175 21.78 -41.69 33.38
CA PRO A 175 20.92 -41.41 34.53
C PRO A 175 21.41 -40.25 35.39
N LYS A 176 22.73 -40.11 35.57
CA LYS A 176 23.36 -39.02 36.35
C LYS A 176 23.11 -37.60 35.80
N LEU A 177 22.72 -37.48 34.52
CA LEU A 177 22.36 -36.23 33.86
C LEU A 177 20.84 -36.14 33.58
N ALA A 178 20.08 -37.15 34.03
CA ALA A 178 18.62 -37.25 33.95
C ALA A 178 18.01 -37.27 35.36
N TYR A 179 17.30 -38.34 35.74
CA TYR A 179 16.57 -38.47 37.02
C TYR A 179 17.30 -39.34 38.07
N GLY A 180 18.54 -39.77 37.79
CA GLY A 180 19.37 -40.52 38.73
C GLY A 180 18.71 -41.77 39.32
N SER A 181 19.06 -42.07 40.56
CA SER A 181 18.50 -43.18 41.35
C SER A 181 17.05 -42.96 41.79
N ASP A 182 16.54 -41.73 41.68
CA ASP A 182 15.20 -41.39 42.14
C ASP A 182 14.16 -41.75 41.07
N GLY A 183 14.48 -41.54 39.79
CA GLY A 183 13.55 -41.71 38.69
C GLY A 183 12.35 -40.74 38.76
N VAL A 184 11.29 -41.05 38.02
CA VAL A 184 9.98 -40.39 38.09
C VAL A 184 8.93 -41.47 38.27
N SER A 185 8.28 -41.47 39.43
CA SER A 185 7.30 -42.50 39.80
C SER A 185 6.24 -42.71 38.69
N GLY A 186 6.08 -43.97 38.26
CA GLY A 186 5.09 -44.36 37.26
C GLY A 186 5.43 -44.06 35.80
N VAL A 187 6.53 -43.35 35.52
CA VAL A 187 6.90 -42.96 34.14
C VAL A 187 8.34 -43.33 33.80
N ILE A 188 9.30 -43.00 34.68
CA ILE A 188 10.73 -43.19 34.44
C ILE A 188 11.32 -44.00 35.60
N PRO A 189 11.74 -45.25 35.39
CA PRO A 189 12.39 -46.04 36.43
C PRO A 189 13.71 -45.39 36.92
N PRO A 190 14.13 -45.65 38.18
CA PRO A 190 15.48 -45.36 38.65
C PRO A 190 16.57 -45.84 37.69
N ASP A 191 17.67 -45.08 37.63
CA ASP A 191 18.87 -45.42 36.85
C ASP A 191 18.62 -45.64 35.34
N SER A 192 17.56 -45.03 34.80
CA SER A 192 17.21 -45.15 33.38
C SER A 192 18.07 -44.24 32.48
N VAL A 193 18.58 -44.81 31.38
CA VAL A 193 19.11 -44.05 30.24
C VAL A 193 17.95 -43.55 29.41
N LEU A 194 17.97 -42.27 29.02
CA LEU A 194 16.91 -41.65 28.22
C LEU A 194 17.42 -41.30 26.83
N HIS A 195 16.64 -41.60 25.80
CA HIS A 195 16.89 -41.17 24.44
C HIS A 195 15.90 -40.07 24.06
N PHE A 196 16.40 -38.97 23.48
CA PHE A 196 15.58 -37.87 22.99
C PHE A 196 15.88 -37.62 21.52
N ASP A 197 14.85 -37.61 20.69
CA ASP A 197 14.90 -37.03 19.34
C ASP A 197 14.34 -35.61 19.41
N VAL A 198 15.16 -34.61 19.11
CA VAL A 198 14.92 -33.19 19.39
C VAL A 198 14.98 -32.40 18.09
N LEU A 199 13.97 -31.56 17.83
CA LEU A 199 13.91 -30.62 16.70
C LEU A 199 13.73 -29.19 17.25
N LEU A 200 14.70 -28.32 16.99
CA LEU A 200 14.66 -26.93 17.46
C LEU A 200 13.83 -26.07 16.50
N MET A 201 12.82 -25.38 17.01
CA MET A 201 11.86 -24.60 16.21
C MET A 201 12.13 -23.09 16.28
N ASP A 202 12.57 -22.59 17.44
CA ASP A 202 12.68 -21.15 17.68
C ASP A 202 13.73 -20.85 18.75
N ILE A 203 14.40 -19.70 18.64
CA ILE A 203 15.41 -19.21 19.60
C ILE A 203 15.37 -17.68 19.71
N TRP A 204 15.40 -17.15 20.94
CA TRP A 204 15.59 -15.71 21.19
C TRP A 204 16.13 -15.43 22.59
N ASN A 205 16.52 -14.18 22.81
CA ASN A 205 16.96 -13.66 24.11
C ASN A 205 16.28 -12.32 24.41
N SER A 206 16.06 -12.03 25.70
CA SER A 206 15.45 -10.77 26.14
C SER A 206 16.23 -9.51 25.73
N GLU A 207 17.52 -9.65 25.40
CA GLU A 207 18.36 -8.55 24.93
C GLU A 207 18.31 -8.36 23.40
N ASP A 208 17.70 -9.29 22.67
CA ASP A 208 17.62 -9.23 21.21
C ASP A 208 16.86 -7.98 20.76
N GLN A 209 17.38 -7.29 19.75
CA GLN A 209 16.72 -6.17 19.09
C GLN A 209 16.17 -6.60 17.73
N VAL A 210 15.39 -5.73 17.09
CA VAL A 210 14.96 -5.94 15.70
C VAL A 210 16.19 -6.08 14.80
N GLN A 211 16.23 -7.14 14.00
CA GLN A 211 17.28 -7.31 12.99
C GLN A 211 16.73 -6.95 11.62
N ILE A 212 17.39 -6.02 10.94
CA ILE A 212 16.97 -5.53 9.63
C ILE A 212 18.03 -5.90 8.60
N HIS A 213 17.64 -6.62 7.57
CA HIS A 213 18.48 -6.95 6.44
C HIS A 213 17.86 -6.47 5.13
N THR A 214 18.34 -5.35 4.60
CA THR A 214 17.96 -4.86 3.28
C THR A 214 18.70 -5.66 2.21
N TYR A 215 17.96 -6.43 1.41
CA TYR A 215 18.52 -7.24 0.32
C TYR A 215 18.26 -6.63 -1.07
N PHE A 216 17.39 -5.62 -1.17
CA PHE A 216 17.23 -4.83 -2.38
C PHE A 216 16.92 -3.38 -2.03
N LYS A 217 17.75 -2.45 -2.54
CA LYS A 217 17.52 -1.01 -2.42
C LYS A 217 17.52 -0.38 -3.82
N PRO A 218 16.45 0.34 -4.21
CA PRO A 218 16.43 1.02 -5.50
C PRO A 218 17.53 2.09 -5.60
N PRO A 219 18.00 2.39 -6.83
CA PRO A 219 19.12 3.32 -7.05
C PRO A 219 18.77 4.77 -6.68
N SER A 220 17.49 5.13 -6.79
CA SER A 220 16.98 6.44 -6.38
C SER A 220 16.18 6.30 -5.10
N CYS A 221 16.47 7.15 -4.12
CA CYS A 221 15.73 7.22 -2.86
C CYS A 221 15.58 8.70 -2.45
N PRO A 222 14.68 9.44 -3.12
CA PRO A 222 14.51 10.87 -2.87
C PRO A 222 13.89 11.14 -1.49
N ARG A 223 13.15 10.16 -0.96
CA ARG A 223 12.50 10.20 0.34
C ARG A 223 12.57 8.82 0.98
N THR A 224 12.60 8.83 2.31
CA THR A 224 12.46 7.64 3.15
C THR A 224 11.23 7.76 4.05
N ILE A 225 10.68 6.63 4.49
CA ILE A 225 9.57 6.58 5.46
C ILE A 225 9.95 7.32 6.74
N GLN A 226 9.07 8.23 7.17
CA GLN A 226 9.14 8.97 8.42
C GLN A 226 8.00 8.57 9.37
N VAL A 227 8.12 8.96 10.63
CA VAL A 227 7.05 8.77 11.63
C VAL A 227 5.80 9.50 11.15
N SER A 228 4.66 8.82 11.27
CA SER A 228 3.33 9.25 10.80
C SER A 228 3.08 9.16 9.30
N ASP A 229 4.02 8.64 8.51
CA ASP A 229 3.73 8.31 7.11
C ASP A 229 2.73 7.14 7.05
N PHE A 230 1.79 7.24 6.11
CA PHE A 230 0.94 6.16 5.66
C PHE A 230 1.68 5.35 4.60
N VAL A 231 1.84 4.05 4.84
CA VAL A 231 2.68 3.15 4.05
C VAL A 231 1.86 1.99 3.52
N ARG A 232 2.07 1.68 2.24
CA ARG A 232 1.52 0.50 1.57
C ARG A 232 2.66 -0.44 1.22
N TYR A 233 2.59 -1.67 1.72
CA TYR A 233 3.62 -2.67 1.46
C TYR A 233 3.04 -4.06 1.32
N HIS A 234 3.76 -4.91 0.60
CA HIS A 234 3.55 -6.35 0.63
C HIS A 234 4.51 -7.00 1.60
N TYR A 235 4.06 -8.08 2.23
CA TYR A 235 4.88 -8.92 3.10
C TYR A 235 4.54 -10.40 2.98
N ASN A 236 5.52 -11.24 3.34
CA ASN A 236 5.37 -12.62 3.81
C ASN A 236 5.86 -12.71 5.26
N GLY A 237 5.06 -13.28 6.14
CA GLY A 237 5.39 -13.50 7.56
C GLY A 237 5.63 -14.97 7.83
N THR A 238 6.83 -15.31 8.30
CA THR A 238 7.23 -16.67 8.69
C THR A 238 7.78 -16.71 10.11
N PHE A 239 7.81 -17.87 10.75
CA PHE A 239 8.62 -18.08 11.95
C PHE A 239 10.10 -18.32 11.56
N LEU A 240 11.00 -18.42 12.55
CA LEU A 240 12.43 -18.68 12.29
C LEU A 240 12.69 -20.02 11.59
N ASP A 241 11.80 -21.00 11.76
CA ASP A 241 11.87 -22.29 11.07
C ASP A 241 11.48 -22.22 9.58
N GLY A 242 10.97 -21.06 9.12
CA GLY A 242 10.50 -20.82 7.75
C GLY A 242 9.01 -21.11 7.54
N THR A 243 8.28 -21.58 8.55
CA THR A 243 6.84 -21.84 8.46
C THR A 243 6.08 -20.52 8.25
N LEU A 244 5.35 -20.42 7.14
CA LEU A 244 4.53 -19.25 6.79
C LEU A 244 3.27 -19.19 7.67
N PHE A 245 3.04 -18.05 8.32
CA PHE A 245 1.84 -17.81 9.12
C PHE A 245 0.89 -16.76 8.52
N ASP A 246 1.39 -15.81 7.72
CA ASP A 246 0.57 -14.84 7.00
C ASP A 246 1.26 -14.30 5.75
N SER A 247 0.50 -13.83 4.76
CA SER A 247 1.01 -13.19 3.55
C SER A 247 -0.01 -12.24 2.95
N SER A 248 0.42 -11.00 2.68
CA SER A 248 -0.40 -10.02 1.94
C SER A 248 -0.71 -10.47 0.50
N TYR A 249 0.21 -11.22 -0.14
CA TYR A 249 0.06 -11.70 -1.51
C TYR A 249 -1.10 -12.68 -1.65
N SER A 250 -1.37 -13.48 -0.61
CA SER A 250 -2.52 -14.40 -0.59
C SER A 250 -3.87 -13.70 -0.72
N ARG A 251 -3.92 -12.41 -0.38
CA ARG A 251 -5.13 -11.57 -0.39
C ARG A 251 -5.19 -10.64 -1.60
N ASN A 252 -4.15 -10.65 -2.44
CA ASN A 252 -4.00 -9.78 -3.60
C ASN A 252 -4.22 -8.28 -3.28
N ARG A 253 -3.76 -7.83 -2.10
CA ARG A 253 -3.81 -6.43 -1.68
C ARG A 253 -2.63 -6.10 -0.77
N THR A 254 -2.22 -4.84 -0.74
CA THR A 254 -1.20 -4.34 0.18
C THR A 254 -1.70 -4.37 1.62
N PHE A 255 -0.76 -4.33 2.55
CA PHE A 255 -1.03 -3.97 3.93
C PHE A 255 -0.76 -2.48 4.08
N ASP A 256 -1.77 -1.78 4.59
CA ASP A 256 -1.84 -0.33 4.60
C ASP A 256 -1.94 0.14 6.05
N THR A 257 -0.99 0.95 6.50
CA THR A 257 -0.92 1.36 7.90
C THR A 257 -0.11 2.65 8.06
N TYR A 258 -0.21 3.26 9.24
CA TYR A 258 0.68 4.34 9.65
C TYR A 258 1.87 3.79 10.43
N ILE A 259 3.07 4.30 10.15
CA ILE A 259 4.32 3.87 10.80
C ILE A 259 4.73 4.83 11.92
N GLY A 260 5.19 4.26 13.03
CA GLY A 260 5.67 5.00 14.21
C GLY A 260 4.54 5.55 15.08
N GLN A 261 3.33 5.03 14.93
CA GLN A 261 2.14 5.44 15.68
C GLN A 261 1.53 4.28 16.50
N GLY A 262 2.13 3.09 16.51
CA GLY A 262 1.64 1.94 17.28
C GLY A 262 0.43 1.23 16.67
N TYR A 263 0.14 1.43 15.39
CA TYR A 263 -0.90 0.68 14.66
C TYR A 263 -0.47 -0.75 14.32
N VAL A 264 0.84 -0.99 14.30
CA VAL A 264 1.46 -2.31 14.09
C VAL A 264 2.36 -2.66 15.27
N ILE A 265 2.86 -3.90 15.31
CA ILE A 265 3.80 -4.33 16.34
C ILE A 265 5.07 -3.46 16.35
N PRO A 266 5.66 -3.17 17.52
CA PRO A 266 6.81 -2.26 17.64
C PRO A 266 7.96 -2.60 16.69
N GLY A 267 8.27 -3.89 16.50
CA GLY A 267 9.38 -4.30 15.63
C GLY A 267 9.16 -3.99 14.15
N ILE A 268 7.91 -3.88 13.69
CA ILE A 268 7.61 -3.44 12.31
C ILE A 268 7.65 -1.92 12.22
N ASP A 269 7.16 -1.21 13.23
CA ASP A 269 7.27 0.25 13.30
C ASP A 269 8.75 0.67 13.20
N GLU A 270 9.63 0.07 14.01
CA GLU A 270 11.08 0.29 13.94
C GLU A 270 11.68 -0.18 12.61
N GLY A 271 11.29 -1.37 12.16
CA GLY A 271 11.86 -2.01 10.98
C GLY A 271 11.49 -1.34 9.65
N LEU A 272 10.45 -0.52 9.61
CA LEU A 272 10.01 0.24 8.42
C LEU A 272 10.43 1.71 8.43
N LEU A 273 11.06 2.23 9.47
CA LEU A 273 11.63 3.57 9.40
C LEU A 273 12.81 3.60 8.43
N GLY A 274 12.95 4.72 7.70
CA GLY A 274 14.06 4.93 6.78
C GLY A 274 14.02 4.11 5.50
N VAL A 275 12.90 3.44 5.17
CA VAL A 275 12.76 2.65 3.93
C VAL A 275 12.53 3.54 2.73
N CYS A 276 13.14 3.18 1.60
CA CYS A 276 12.87 3.79 0.30
C CYS A 276 11.69 3.12 -0.41
N ILE A 277 11.00 3.87 -1.27
CA ILE A 277 9.98 3.31 -2.18
C ILE A 277 10.62 2.18 -3.01
N GLY A 278 9.96 1.03 -3.13
CA GLY A 278 10.45 -0.14 -3.88
C GLY A 278 11.52 -0.98 -3.17
N GLU A 279 11.99 -0.56 -1.99
CA GLU A 279 12.97 -1.33 -1.21
C GLU A 279 12.37 -2.65 -0.72
N LYS A 280 13.21 -3.69 -0.66
CA LYS A 280 12.89 -4.98 -0.05
C LYS A 280 13.85 -5.30 1.08
N ARG A 281 13.29 -5.68 2.23
CA ARG A 281 14.06 -6.00 3.43
C ARG A 281 13.42 -7.14 4.21
N ARG A 282 14.27 -7.90 4.90
CA ARG A 282 13.88 -8.90 5.89
C ARG A 282 13.99 -8.29 7.28
N ILE A 283 12.95 -8.44 8.09
CA ILE A 283 12.87 -7.91 9.45
C ILE A 283 12.61 -9.09 10.40
N VAL A 284 13.54 -9.34 11.32
CA VAL A 284 13.39 -10.36 12.37
C VAL A 284 13.03 -9.66 13.67
N VAL A 285 11.87 -10.01 14.22
CA VAL A 285 11.24 -9.36 15.37
C VAL A 285 11.20 -10.33 16.55
N PRO A 286 11.93 -10.05 17.65
CA PRO A 286 11.84 -10.87 18.86
C PRO A 286 10.46 -10.69 19.54
N PRO A 287 10.03 -11.63 20.39
CA PRO A 287 8.64 -11.64 20.85
C PRO A 287 8.23 -10.40 21.64
N HIS A 288 9.14 -9.82 22.42
CA HIS A 288 8.87 -8.63 23.24
C HIS A 288 8.70 -7.33 22.40
N LEU A 289 9.04 -7.37 21.11
CA LEU A 289 8.73 -6.32 20.11
C LEU A 289 7.64 -6.80 19.11
N GLY A 290 7.05 -7.97 19.35
CA GLY A 290 6.03 -8.61 18.54
C GLY A 290 4.73 -8.84 19.32
N TYR A 291 4.32 -10.12 19.45
CA TYR A 291 3.09 -10.51 20.15
C TYR A 291 3.33 -11.05 21.58
N GLY A 292 4.52 -10.86 22.13
CA GLY A 292 4.85 -11.18 23.52
C GLY A 292 4.75 -12.67 23.86
N GLU A 293 4.62 -12.94 25.15
CA GLU A 293 4.52 -14.31 25.69
C GLU A 293 3.18 -14.98 25.40
N GLU A 294 2.13 -14.19 25.16
CA GLU A 294 0.76 -14.70 24.92
C GLU A 294 0.54 -15.13 23.47
N GLY A 295 1.24 -14.50 22.51
CA GLY A 295 1.02 -14.72 21.09
C GLY A 295 -0.30 -14.11 20.60
N ARG A 296 -0.75 -14.49 19.39
CA ARG A 296 -2.01 -14.02 18.81
C ARG A 296 -2.52 -14.93 17.70
N GLY A 297 -3.73 -15.45 17.85
CA GLY A 297 -4.35 -16.28 16.81
C GLY A 297 -3.53 -17.53 16.53
N ASN A 298 -3.00 -17.66 15.30
CA ASN A 298 -2.10 -18.74 14.90
C ASN A 298 -0.63 -18.49 15.24
N ILE A 299 -0.29 -17.36 15.85
CA ILE A 299 1.06 -17.02 16.29
C ILE A 299 1.24 -17.52 17.73
N PRO A 300 2.15 -18.48 17.97
CA PRO A 300 2.41 -18.98 19.31
C PRO A 300 3.02 -17.90 20.20
N GLY A 301 2.82 -18.05 21.51
CA GLY A 301 3.50 -17.25 22.52
C GLY A 301 5.01 -17.36 22.43
N SER A 302 5.72 -16.25 22.69
CA SER A 302 7.18 -16.18 22.66
C SER A 302 7.80 -16.59 21.31
N ALA A 303 7.07 -16.41 20.21
CA ALA A 303 7.56 -16.72 18.86
C ALA A 303 8.35 -15.56 18.24
N VAL A 304 9.48 -15.86 17.62
CA VAL A 304 10.20 -14.89 16.77
C VAL A 304 9.51 -14.83 15.40
N LEU A 305 9.31 -13.62 14.91
CA LEU A 305 8.66 -13.37 13.64
C LEU A 305 9.67 -12.89 12.61
N VAL A 306 9.57 -13.38 11.38
CA VAL A 306 10.37 -12.96 10.25
C VAL A 306 9.45 -12.41 9.18
N PHE A 307 9.70 -11.18 8.75
CA PHE A 307 8.91 -10.52 7.72
C PHE A 307 9.80 -10.17 6.53
N ASP A 308 9.51 -10.75 5.37
CA ASP A 308 10.06 -10.31 4.09
C ASP A 308 9.11 -9.28 3.50
N ILE A 309 9.55 -8.01 3.47
CA ILE A 309 8.72 -6.86 3.08
C ILE A 309 9.19 -6.26 1.75
N HIS A 310 8.23 -5.83 0.93
CA HIS A 310 8.40 -5.01 -0.26
C HIS A 310 7.53 -3.75 -0.14
N VAL A 311 8.16 -2.59 0.03
CA VAL A 311 7.46 -1.30 0.13
C VAL A 311 7.04 -0.84 -1.25
N ILE A 312 5.75 -0.56 -1.43
CA ILE A 312 5.19 -0.12 -2.70
C ILE A 312 5.16 1.39 -2.78
N ASP A 313 4.67 2.04 -1.73
CA ASP A 313 4.47 3.49 -1.72
C ASP A 313 4.22 4.00 -0.29
N PHE A 314 4.48 5.29 -0.05
CA PHE A 314 4.12 5.97 1.18
C PHE A 314 3.98 7.49 1.02
N HIS A 315 3.18 8.09 1.90
CA HIS A 315 3.00 9.54 1.96
C HIS A 315 2.68 9.98 3.40
N ASN A 316 2.88 11.26 3.70
CA ASN A 316 2.34 11.85 4.92
C ASN A 316 0.97 12.48 4.62
N PRO A 317 -0.05 12.28 5.45
CA PRO A 317 -1.32 13.01 5.33
C PRO A 317 -1.18 14.53 5.42
N SER A 318 -0.06 15.03 5.95
CA SER A 318 0.23 16.46 6.03
C SER A 318 1.00 17.00 4.82
N ASP A 319 1.37 16.14 3.86
CA ASP A 319 2.15 16.54 2.69
C ASP A 319 1.36 17.42 1.73
N SER A 320 2.03 18.44 1.19
CA SER A 320 1.59 19.15 0.00
C SER A 320 1.95 18.36 -1.27
N ILE A 321 1.47 18.82 -2.43
CA ILE A 321 2.05 18.41 -3.72
C ILE A 321 3.54 18.77 -3.79
N SER A 322 4.31 17.99 -4.55
CA SER A 322 5.69 18.30 -4.93
C SER A 322 5.76 18.60 -6.42
N ILE A 323 6.39 19.70 -6.79
CA ILE A 323 6.52 20.14 -8.19
C ILE A 323 8.01 20.18 -8.56
N THR A 324 8.37 19.48 -9.63
CA THR A 324 9.72 19.50 -10.20
C THR A 324 9.66 19.97 -11.64
N SER A 325 10.16 21.17 -11.92
CA SER A 325 10.25 21.71 -13.29
C SER A 325 11.45 21.09 -14.02
N HIS A 326 11.19 20.43 -15.15
CA HIS A 326 12.23 19.81 -15.99
C HIS A 326 12.67 20.72 -17.13
N TYR A 327 11.74 21.55 -17.62
CA TYR A 327 12.02 22.50 -18.67
C TYR A 327 11.10 23.71 -18.52
N LYS A 328 11.69 24.91 -18.59
CA LYS A 328 10.98 26.18 -18.56
C LYS A 328 11.44 27.03 -19.75
N PRO A 329 10.54 27.44 -20.65
CA PRO A 329 10.89 28.30 -21.78
C PRO A 329 11.51 29.64 -21.33
N PRO A 330 12.40 30.24 -22.14
CA PRO A 330 13.00 31.53 -21.81
C PRO A 330 11.97 32.66 -21.70
N ASP A 331 10.95 32.65 -22.55
CA ASP A 331 9.82 33.59 -22.49
C ASP A 331 8.67 32.96 -21.70
N CYS A 332 8.74 33.15 -20.39
CA CYS A 332 7.78 32.63 -19.42
C CYS A 332 7.19 33.77 -18.58
N SER A 333 6.72 34.81 -19.26
CA SER A 333 6.17 36.02 -18.65
C SER A 333 4.72 35.86 -18.20
N VAL A 334 3.95 35.02 -18.90
CA VAL A 334 2.54 34.74 -18.59
C VAL A 334 2.42 33.41 -17.86
N LEU A 335 1.86 33.46 -16.64
CA LEU A 335 1.70 32.32 -15.76
C LEU A 335 0.21 31.99 -15.55
N SER A 336 -0.10 30.70 -15.48
CA SER A 336 -1.45 30.21 -15.20
C SER A 336 -1.94 30.61 -13.80
N LYS A 337 -3.19 31.06 -13.74
CA LYS A 337 -3.92 31.38 -12.51
C LYS A 337 -5.34 30.84 -12.54
N LYS A 338 -5.99 30.81 -11.37
CA LYS A 338 -7.39 30.39 -11.23
C LYS A 338 -8.27 31.14 -12.25
N GLY A 339 -9.10 30.39 -12.98
CA GLY A 339 -9.99 30.88 -14.02
C GLY A 339 -9.43 30.80 -15.43
N ASP A 340 -8.12 30.61 -15.61
CA ASP A 340 -7.53 30.47 -16.94
C ASP A 340 -7.92 29.14 -17.58
N TYR A 341 -8.06 29.15 -18.90
CA TYR A 341 -8.27 27.95 -19.69
C TYR A 341 -6.95 27.39 -20.17
N LEU A 342 -6.72 26.10 -19.90
CA LEU A 342 -5.47 25.40 -20.18
C LEU A 342 -5.72 24.24 -21.12
N LYS A 343 -4.81 24.03 -22.08
CA LYS A 343 -4.65 22.76 -22.79
C LYS A 343 -3.27 22.19 -22.51
N TYR A 344 -3.22 20.93 -22.10
CA TYR A 344 -1.96 20.28 -21.74
C TYR A 344 -1.95 18.80 -22.13
N HIS A 345 -0.75 18.26 -22.25
CA HIS A 345 -0.49 16.83 -22.24
C HIS A 345 -0.07 16.37 -20.86
N TYR A 346 -0.47 15.16 -20.49
CA TYR A 346 0.06 14.48 -19.31
C TYR A 346 0.32 12.98 -19.56
N ASN A 347 1.26 12.45 -18.78
CA ASN A 347 1.39 11.03 -18.44
C ASN A 347 1.18 10.88 -16.93
N ALA A 348 0.24 10.04 -16.54
CA ALA A 348 -0.06 9.72 -15.16
C ALA A 348 0.48 8.33 -14.82
N SER A 349 1.22 8.23 -13.72
CA SER A 349 1.77 6.97 -13.22
C SER A 349 1.75 6.91 -11.69
N LEU A 350 1.98 5.72 -11.15
CA LEU A 350 2.30 5.52 -9.73
C LEU A 350 3.80 5.79 -9.49
N LEU A 351 4.19 5.91 -8.21
CA LEU A 351 5.60 6.12 -7.84
C LEU A 351 6.55 4.98 -8.27
N ASP A 352 6.02 3.78 -8.49
CA ASP A 352 6.78 2.64 -9.03
C ASP A 352 6.93 2.65 -10.57
N GLY A 353 6.35 3.64 -11.25
CA GLY A 353 6.36 3.79 -12.70
C GLY A 353 5.21 3.08 -13.42
N THR A 354 4.30 2.42 -12.71
CA THR A 354 3.10 1.83 -13.31
C THR A 354 2.27 2.92 -14.00
N LEU A 355 2.13 2.84 -15.31
CA LEU A 355 1.34 3.79 -16.09
C LEU A 355 -0.15 3.62 -15.78
N LEU A 356 -0.79 4.73 -15.42
CA LEU A 356 -2.24 4.79 -15.17
C LEU A 356 -2.97 5.25 -16.42
N ASP A 357 -2.58 6.41 -16.96
CA ASP A 357 -3.24 7.03 -18.10
C ASP A 357 -2.31 8.01 -18.83
N SER A 358 -2.65 8.35 -20.07
CA SER A 358 -1.93 9.33 -20.87
C SER A 358 -2.82 9.97 -21.94
N THR A 359 -2.74 11.29 -22.04
CA THR A 359 -3.36 12.04 -23.14
C THR A 359 -2.86 11.63 -24.53
N TRP A 360 -1.62 11.14 -24.63
CA TRP A 360 -1.05 10.66 -25.90
C TRP A 360 -1.76 9.41 -26.40
N ASN A 361 -2.20 8.53 -25.49
CA ASN A 361 -2.97 7.33 -25.84
C ASN A 361 -4.37 7.67 -26.38
N LEU A 362 -4.90 8.83 -25.99
CA LEU A 362 -6.22 9.31 -26.42
C LEU A 362 -6.17 10.15 -27.70
N GLY A 363 -4.97 10.51 -28.19
CA GLY A 363 -4.78 11.35 -29.37
C GLY A 363 -5.36 12.76 -29.23
N LYS A 364 -5.58 13.24 -28.00
CA LYS A 364 -6.18 14.55 -27.70
C LYS A 364 -5.53 15.19 -26.49
N THR A 365 -5.60 16.51 -26.41
CA THR A 365 -5.18 17.28 -25.22
C THR A 365 -6.23 17.17 -24.12
N TYR A 366 -5.80 17.37 -22.88
CA TYR A 366 -6.73 17.59 -21.77
C TYR A 366 -6.96 19.09 -21.61
N ASN A 367 -8.23 19.49 -21.52
CA ASN A 367 -8.64 20.88 -21.58
C ASN A 367 -9.48 21.22 -20.35
N ILE A 368 -9.07 22.23 -19.59
CA ILE A 368 -9.74 22.61 -18.34
C ILE A 368 -9.82 24.12 -18.16
N VAL A 369 -10.72 24.56 -17.29
CA VAL A 369 -10.67 25.87 -16.63
C VAL A 369 -10.10 25.67 -15.24
N LEU A 370 -8.93 26.26 -14.97
CA LEU A 370 -8.16 26.02 -13.75
C LEU A 370 -8.94 26.48 -12.50
N GLY A 371 -9.11 25.59 -11.53
CA GLY A 371 -9.87 25.89 -10.30
C GLY A 371 -11.39 25.77 -10.43
N SER A 372 -11.90 25.19 -11.53
CA SER A 372 -13.32 24.88 -11.72
C SER A 372 -13.73 23.52 -11.15
N GLY A 373 -12.80 22.76 -10.55
CA GLY A 373 -13.06 21.42 -10.02
C GLY A 373 -13.17 20.32 -11.09
N GLN A 374 -12.64 20.57 -12.29
CA GLN A 374 -12.61 19.58 -13.39
C GLN A 374 -11.52 18.51 -13.22
N VAL A 375 -10.56 18.73 -12.32
CA VAL A 375 -9.47 17.80 -11.98
C VAL A 375 -9.34 17.65 -10.47
N VAL A 376 -8.58 16.64 -10.03
CA VAL A 376 -8.28 16.46 -8.60
C VAL A 376 -7.55 17.69 -8.03
N LEU A 377 -7.76 17.98 -6.75
CA LEU A 377 -7.29 19.21 -6.10
C LEU A 377 -5.77 19.42 -6.25
N GLY A 378 -4.99 18.36 -6.12
CA GLY A 378 -3.53 18.42 -6.28
C GLY A 378 -3.10 18.77 -7.70
N MET A 379 -3.88 18.39 -8.72
CA MET A 379 -3.62 18.76 -10.11
C MET A 379 -3.98 20.23 -10.34
N ASP A 380 -5.09 20.70 -9.79
CA ASP A 380 -5.49 22.11 -9.79
C ASP A 380 -4.43 23.01 -9.12
N MET A 381 -3.78 22.52 -8.07
CA MET A 381 -2.63 23.19 -7.45
C MET A 381 -1.39 23.09 -8.33
N GLY A 382 -1.12 21.89 -8.85
CA GLY A 382 0.06 21.56 -9.65
C GLY A 382 0.06 22.10 -11.07
N LEU A 383 -1.02 22.76 -11.52
CA LEU A 383 -1.13 23.46 -12.81
C LEU A 383 -1.03 24.99 -12.67
N ARG A 384 -0.97 25.54 -11.46
CA ARG A 384 -0.76 26.98 -11.22
C ARG A 384 0.68 27.39 -11.51
N GLU A 385 0.88 28.65 -11.86
CA GLU A 385 2.19 29.23 -12.10
C GLU A 385 3.02 28.47 -13.17
N MET A 386 2.32 27.91 -14.15
CA MET A 386 2.91 27.26 -15.31
C MET A 386 2.83 28.19 -16.52
N CYS A 387 3.85 28.20 -17.36
CA CYS A 387 3.78 28.86 -18.66
C CYS A 387 3.70 27.87 -19.82
N VAL A 388 3.25 28.38 -20.97
CA VAL A 388 3.13 27.60 -22.21
C VAL A 388 4.50 27.07 -22.62
N GLY A 389 4.59 25.77 -22.87
CA GLY A 389 5.80 25.05 -23.22
C GLY A 389 6.59 24.50 -22.02
N GLU A 390 6.22 24.85 -20.77
CA GLU A 390 6.84 24.28 -19.57
C GLU A 390 6.55 22.78 -19.48
N LYS A 391 7.55 22.01 -19.02
CA LYS A 391 7.41 20.58 -18.68
C LYS A 391 7.77 20.36 -17.22
N ARG A 392 6.91 19.69 -16.46
CA ARG A 392 7.14 19.43 -15.03
C ARG A 392 6.50 18.16 -14.55
N THR A 393 7.08 17.58 -13.49
CA THR A 393 6.45 16.51 -12.73
C THR A 393 5.73 17.08 -11.52
N VAL A 394 4.50 16.62 -11.29
CA VAL A 394 3.73 16.91 -10.08
C VAL A 394 3.45 15.59 -9.35
N ILE A 395 3.90 15.48 -8.11
CA ILE A 395 3.60 14.35 -7.22
C ILE A 395 2.44 14.78 -6.30
N ILE A 396 1.35 14.02 -6.33
CA ILE A 396 0.11 14.32 -5.64
C ILE A 396 -0.17 13.24 -4.59
N PRO A 397 -0.17 13.58 -3.28
CA PRO A 397 -0.56 12.63 -2.24
C PRO A 397 -2.07 12.31 -2.33
N PRO A 398 -2.51 11.16 -1.82
CA PRO A 398 -3.87 10.65 -2.06
C PRO A 398 -4.96 11.58 -1.55
N HIS A 399 -4.75 12.27 -0.43
CA HIS A 399 -5.73 13.20 0.14
C HIS A 399 -5.96 14.47 -0.74
N LEU A 400 -5.07 14.73 -1.71
CA LEU A 400 -5.25 15.73 -2.76
C LEU A 400 -5.59 15.11 -4.14
N GLY A 401 -5.68 13.78 -4.20
CA GLY A 401 -6.00 12.98 -5.37
C GLY A 401 -7.34 12.25 -5.21
N TYR A 402 -7.31 10.92 -5.33
CA TYR A 402 -8.49 10.04 -5.25
C TYR A 402 -8.76 9.46 -3.84
N GLY A 403 -8.00 9.88 -2.83
CA GLY A 403 -8.16 9.47 -1.43
C GLY A 403 -7.95 7.99 -1.18
N GLU A 404 -8.46 7.50 -0.05
CA GLU A 404 -8.38 6.10 0.35
C GLU A 404 -9.20 5.16 -0.54
N ALA A 405 -10.24 5.68 -1.19
CA ALA A 405 -11.10 4.88 -2.06
C ALA A 405 -10.42 4.55 -3.40
N GLY A 406 -9.62 5.47 -3.93
CA GLY A 406 -9.09 5.34 -5.29
C GLY A 406 -10.20 5.37 -6.35
N VAL A 407 -9.93 4.73 -7.49
CA VAL A 407 -10.87 4.50 -8.59
C VAL A 407 -10.77 3.02 -8.98
N ASP A 408 -11.88 2.31 -8.89
CA ASP A 408 -11.91 0.86 -9.12
C ASP A 408 -11.37 0.50 -10.51
N GLY A 409 -10.43 -0.45 -10.56
CA GLY A 409 -9.76 -0.89 -11.79
C GLY A 409 -8.77 0.10 -12.42
N GLU A 410 -8.65 1.32 -11.91
CA GLU A 410 -7.80 2.37 -12.50
C GLU A 410 -6.75 2.86 -11.50
N VAL A 411 -7.18 3.38 -10.35
CA VAL A 411 -6.30 4.00 -9.36
C VAL A 411 -6.45 3.27 -8.02
N PRO A 412 -5.40 2.62 -7.50
CA PRO A 412 -5.45 2.01 -6.19
C PRO A 412 -5.78 3.02 -5.09
N GLY A 413 -6.52 2.59 -4.07
CA GLY A 413 -6.78 3.39 -2.87
C GLY A 413 -5.48 3.84 -2.20
N SER A 414 -5.48 5.07 -1.68
CA SER A 414 -4.31 5.69 -1.03
C SER A 414 -3.06 5.77 -1.90
N ALA A 415 -3.23 5.81 -3.24
CA ALA A 415 -2.12 5.94 -4.16
C ALA A 415 -1.58 7.36 -4.32
N VAL A 416 -0.26 7.50 -4.24
CA VAL A 416 0.43 8.72 -4.65
C VAL A 416 0.51 8.73 -6.18
N LEU A 417 0.09 9.84 -6.79
CA LEU A 417 0.05 10.00 -8.23
C LEU A 417 1.24 10.82 -8.71
N VAL A 418 1.82 10.44 -9.84
CA VAL A 418 2.90 11.15 -10.51
C VAL A 418 2.40 11.59 -11.87
N PHE A 419 2.36 12.90 -12.11
CA PHE A 419 1.95 13.50 -13.37
C PHE A 419 3.13 14.19 -14.03
N ASP A 420 3.55 13.71 -15.20
CA ASP A 420 4.45 14.45 -16.09
C ASP A 420 3.61 15.28 -17.06
N ILE A 421 3.72 16.61 -16.96
CA ILE A 421 2.82 17.56 -17.61
C ILE A 421 3.61 18.42 -18.59
N GLU A 422 3.01 18.69 -19.75
CA GLU A 422 3.46 19.70 -20.72
C GLU A 422 2.30 20.65 -21.03
N LEU A 423 2.46 21.93 -20.70
CA LEU A 423 1.44 22.93 -21.00
C LEU A 423 1.57 23.40 -22.45
N LEU A 424 0.49 23.34 -23.23
CA LEU A 424 0.50 23.66 -24.66
C LEU A 424 -0.16 25.00 -24.97
N GLU A 425 -1.22 25.32 -24.25
CA GLU A 425 -2.00 26.53 -24.49
C GLU A 425 -2.50 27.09 -23.16
N LEU A 426 -2.47 28.41 -23.06
CA LEU A 426 -2.98 29.18 -21.94
C LEU A 426 -3.78 30.35 -22.48
N VAL A 427 -5.06 30.37 -22.15
CA VAL A 427 -5.97 31.47 -22.48
C VAL A 427 -6.48 32.07 -21.19
N ALA A 428 -6.18 33.35 -20.97
CA ALA A 428 -6.61 34.05 -19.77
C ALA A 428 -8.13 33.91 -19.56
N GLY A 429 -8.54 33.64 -18.33
CA GLY A 429 -9.94 33.52 -17.96
C GLY A 429 -10.74 34.83 -18.04
N LEU A 430 -12.01 34.75 -17.68
CA LEU A 430 -12.85 35.91 -17.37
C LEU A 430 -12.92 36.13 -15.84
N PRO A 431 -13.31 37.33 -15.37
CA PRO A 431 -13.61 37.54 -13.96
C PRO A 431 -14.64 36.54 -13.42
N GLU A 432 -14.55 36.22 -12.13
CA GLU A 432 -15.41 35.21 -11.50
C GLU A 432 -16.90 35.58 -11.64
N GLY A 433 -17.71 34.64 -12.13
CA GLY A 433 -19.14 34.83 -12.36
C GLY A 433 -19.52 35.33 -13.77
N TYR A 434 -18.55 35.66 -14.63
CA TYR A 434 -18.83 36.14 -15.99
C TYR A 434 -18.62 35.05 -17.03
N MET A 435 -19.59 34.89 -17.95
CA MET A 435 -19.44 34.04 -19.14
C MET A 435 -19.12 34.84 -20.42
N PHE A 436 -19.23 36.16 -20.35
CA PHE A 436 -18.89 37.10 -21.40
C PHE A 436 -18.46 38.43 -20.78
N VAL A 437 -17.45 39.08 -21.36
CA VAL A 437 -17.04 40.46 -21.01
C VAL A 437 -16.82 41.29 -22.25
N TRP A 438 -17.06 42.59 -22.12
CA TRP A 438 -16.70 43.59 -23.11
C TRP A 438 -15.26 44.07 -22.87
N ASN A 439 -14.48 44.21 -23.94
CA ASN A 439 -13.12 44.73 -23.91
C ASN A 439 -13.05 46.26 -24.15
N GLY A 440 -14.20 46.90 -24.39
CA GLY A 440 -14.32 48.33 -24.65
C GLY A 440 -15.69 48.88 -24.22
N GLU A 441 -15.94 50.15 -24.53
CA GLU A 441 -17.23 50.79 -24.22
C GLU A 441 -18.37 50.13 -25.01
N VAL A 442 -19.46 49.85 -24.31
CA VAL A 442 -20.70 49.33 -24.89
C VAL A 442 -21.44 50.50 -25.53
N SER A 443 -21.88 50.33 -26.77
CA SER A 443 -22.66 51.35 -27.47
C SER A 443 -23.92 51.73 -26.69
N ALA A 444 -24.23 53.01 -26.62
CA ALA A 444 -25.46 53.51 -25.99
C ALA A 444 -26.72 52.98 -26.71
N ASN A 445 -26.60 52.64 -27.99
CA ASN A 445 -27.68 52.14 -28.83
C ASN A 445 -27.56 50.63 -29.08
N LEU A 446 -27.04 49.87 -28.10
CA LEU A 446 -26.78 48.43 -28.24
C LEU A 446 -27.99 47.63 -28.76
N PHE A 447 -29.21 47.99 -28.37
CA PHE A 447 -30.42 47.32 -28.85
C PHE A 447 -30.62 47.50 -30.37
N GLU A 448 -30.50 48.74 -30.86
CA GLU A 448 -30.63 49.07 -32.29
C GLU A 448 -29.50 48.43 -33.13
N GLU A 449 -28.34 48.14 -32.53
CA GLU A 449 -27.25 47.44 -33.21
C GLU A 449 -27.49 45.93 -33.34
N ILE A 450 -28.25 45.34 -32.42
CA ILE A 450 -28.57 43.91 -32.44
C ILE A 450 -29.80 43.65 -33.32
N ASP A 451 -30.82 44.50 -33.23
CA ASP A 451 -32.05 44.48 -34.05
C ASP A 451 -31.73 44.93 -35.50
N LYS A 452 -31.23 44.00 -36.31
CA LYS A 452 -30.73 44.31 -37.66
C LYS A 452 -31.86 44.59 -38.65
N ASP A 453 -33.01 43.94 -38.47
CA ASP A 453 -34.16 44.12 -39.36
C ASP A 453 -35.08 45.27 -38.94
N GLY A 454 -34.88 45.81 -37.73
CA GLY A 454 -35.56 46.98 -37.20
C GLY A 454 -37.02 46.71 -36.85
N ASP A 455 -37.37 45.45 -36.56
CA ASP A 455 -38.73 45.04 -36.23
C ASP A 455 -39.09 45.28 -34.75
N GLY A 456 -38.13 45.76 -33.96
CA GLY A 456 -38.23 46.03 -32.52
C GLY A 456 -38.12 44.80 -31.65
N LYS A 457 -37.70 43.64 -32.18
CA LYS A 457 -37.55 42.37 -31.47
C LYS A 457 -36.24 41.71 -31.85
N VAL A 458 -35.41 41.44 -30.85
CA VAL A 458 -34.19 40.68 -31.03
C VAL A 458 -34.48 39.19 -30.88
N LEU A 459 -34.25 38.41 -31.94
CA LEU A 459 -34.29 36.94 -31.90
C LEU A 459 -32.95 36.35 -31.45
N LEU A 460 -32.96 35.06 -31.08
CA LEU A 460 -31.74 34.35 -30.66
C LEU A 460 -30.68 34.36 -31.76
N GLU A 461 -31.10 34.25 -33.02
CA GLU A 461 -30.22 34.28 -34.18
C GLU A 461 -29.50 35.63 -34.30
N GLU A 462 -30.24 36.74 -34.20
CA GLU A 462 -29.67 38.10 -34.27
C GLU A 462 -28.74 38.39 -33.10
N PHE A 463 -29.17 38.01 -31.89
CA PHE A 463 -28.35 38.13 -30.70
C PHE A 463 -27.06 37.32 -30.82
N SER A 464 -27.15 36.07 -31.31
CA SER A 464 -25.99 35.21 -31.51
C SER A 464 -25.03 35.77 -32.54
N GLU A 465 -25.53 36.14 -33.72
CA GLU A 465 -24.72 36.77 -34.76
C GLU A 465 -23.99 38.01 -34.25
N TYR A 466 -24.68 38.86 -33.48
CA TYR A 466 -24.09 40.06 -32.92
C TYR A 466 -22.98 39.72 -31.92
N ILE A 467 -23.24 38.87 -30.92
CA ILE A 467 -22.22 38.49 -29.92
C ILE A 467 -21.00 37.85 -30.58
N HIS A 468 -21.20 36.95 -31.56
CA HIS A 468 -20.11 36.36 -32.32
C HIS A 468 -19.32 37.40 -33.13
N ALA A 469 -19.98 38.41 -33.71
CA ALA A 469 -19.30 39.51 -34.38
C ALA A 469 -18.47 40.37 -33.41
N GLN A 470 -18.94 40.60 -32.17
CA GLN A 470 -18.19 41.33 -31.15
C GLN A 470 -16.97 40.53 -30.68
N VAL A 471 -17.09 39.21 -30.55
CA VAL A 471 -15.96 38.33 -30.23
C VAL A 471 -14.95 38.31 -31.38
N ALA A 472 -15.40 38.16 -32.62
CA ALA A 472 -14.55 38.14 -33.81
C ALA A 472 -13.81 39.47 -34.04
N SER A 473 -14.44 40.60 -33.68
CA SER A 473 -13.82 41.93 -33.75
C SER A 473 -12.95 42.28 -32.53
N GLY A 474 -12.85 41.38 -31.54
CA GLY A 474 -12.08 41.59 -30.31
C GLY A 474 -12.72 42.55 -29.30
N LYS A 475 -13.94 43.05 -29.57
CA LYS A 475 -14.70 43.93 -28.67
C LYS A 475 -15.35 43.18 -27.50
N GLY A 476 -15.58 41.88 -27.66
CA GLY A 476 -16.09 41.00 -26.62
C GLY A 476 -15.21 39.76 -26.45
N LYS A 477 -15.34 39.10 -25.31
CA LYS A 477 -14.66 37.83 -25.02
C LYS A 477 -15.60 36.89 -24.29
N LEU A 478 -15.81 35.70 -24.85
CA LEU A 478 -16.54 34.61 -24.22
C LEU A 478 -15.62 33.83 -23.27
N ALA A 479 -16.22 33.19 -22.26
CA ALA A 479 -15.49 32.33 -21.34
C ALA A 479 -14.86 31.16 -22.11
N PRO A 480 -13.52 31.00 -22.09
CA PRO A 480 -12.86 29.93 -22.80
C PRO A 480 -13.17 28.57 -22.15
N GLY A 481 -13.20 27.51 -22.97
CA GLY A 481 -13.46 26.14 -22.51
C GLY A 481 -14.93 25.73 -22.39
N PHE A 482 -15.85 26.64 -22.70
CA PHE A 482 -17.30 26.37 -22.77
C PHE A 482 -17.77 26.43 -24.23
N ASP A 483 -18.92 25.78 -24.48
CA ASP A 483 -19.59 25.88 -25.78
C ASP A 483 -20.12 27.31 -25.98
N ALA A 484 -19.67 27.96 -27.05
CA ALA A 484 -19.99 29.36 -27.33
C ALA A 484 -21.50 29.56 -27.56
N GLU A 485 -22.15 28.66 -28.28
CA GLU A 485 -23.59 28.72 -28.55
C GLU A 485 -24.39 28.55 -27.25
N MET A 486 -23.94 27.67 -26.37
CA MET A 486 -24.56 27.50 -25.06
C MET A 486 -24.42 28.75 -24.19
N ILE A 487 -23.26 29.41 -24.19
CA ILE A 487 -23.09 30.68 -23.46
C ILE A 487 -24.05 31.74 -24.02
N VAL A 488 -24.03 31.94 -25.34
CA VAL A 488 -24.86 32.93 -26.03
C VAL A 488 -26.35 32.67 -25.79
N LYS A 489 -26.78 31.41 -25.88
CA LYS A 489 -28.16 31.02 -25.58
C LYS A 489 -28.54 31.33 -24.13
N ASN A 490 -27.68 31.02 -23.17
CA ASN A 490 -27.94 31.36 -21.77
C ASN A 490 -27.99 32.88 -21.54
N MET A 491 -27.14 33.65 -22.23
CA MET A 491 -27.19 35.11 -22.20
C MET A 491 -28.53 35.63 -22.76
N PHE A 492 -28.98 35.10 -23.89
CA PHE A 492 -30.27 35.43 -24.50
C PHE A 492 -31.44 35.10 -23.57
N THR A 493 -31.51 33.87 -23.04
CA THR A 493 -32.57 33.44 -22.12
C THR A 493 -32.61 34.26 -20.82
N ASN A 494 -31.48 34.79 -20.36
CA ASN A 494 -31.46 35.70 -19.21
C ASN A 494 -32.03 37.09 -19.54
N GLN A 495 -31.99 37.51 -20.80
CA GLN A 495 -32.57 38.77 -21.27
C GLN A 495 -34.04 38.62 -21.68
N ASP A 496 -34.44 37.46 -22.20
CA ASP A 496 -35.84 37.07 -22.46
C ASP A 496 -36.54 36.75 -21.12
N ARG A 497 -36.97 37.80 -20.42
CA ARG A 497 -37.54 37.70 -19.07
C ARG A 497 -38.92 37.06 -19.07
N ASN A 498 -39.67 37.22 -20.15
CA ASN A 498 -41.03 36.72 -20.27
C ASN A 498 -41.08 35.29 -20.87
N GLY A 499 -39.98 34.82 -21.47
CA GLY A 499 -39.81 33.48 -22.02
C GLY A 499 -40.53 33.27 -23.37
N ASP A 500 -40.81 34.34 -24.11
CA ASP A 500 -41.55 34.29 -25.38
C ASP A 500 -40.65 34.03 -26.61
N GLY A 501 -39.33 33.88 -26.37
CA GLY A 501 -38.33 33.59 -27.39
C GLY A 501 -37.82 34.83 -28.12
N LYS A 502 -38.07 36.03 -27.59
CA LYS A 502 -37.70 37.32 -28.20
C LYS A 502 -37.27 38.28 -27.09
N VAL A 503 -36.41 39.24 -27.42
CA VAL A 503 -36.01 40.29 -26.49
C VAL A 503 -36.43 41.64 -27.06
N THR A 504 -37.30 42.34 -26.32
CA THR A 504 -37.77 43.69 -26.66
C THR A 504 -36.91 44.78 -26.02
N ALA A 505 -37.04 46.02 -26.49
CA ALA A 505 -36.29 47.17 -25.96
C ALA A 505 -36.58 47.40 -24.46
N GLU A 506 -37.77 47.05 -24.00
CA GLU A 506 -38.17 47.10 -22.59
C GLU A 506 -37.43 46.06 -21.74
N GLU A 507 -37.26 44.84 -22.26
CA GLU A 507 -36.56 43.75 -21.56
C GLU A 507 -35.05 43.97 -21.52
N PHE A 508 -34.52 44.63 -22.55
CA PHE A 508 -33.10 44.97 -22.69
C PHE A 508 -32.62 46.02 -21.67
N LYS A 509 -33.52 46.81 -21.09
CA LYS A 509 -33.17 47.82 -20.07
C LYS A 509 -32.78 47.16 -18.75
N LEU A 510 -31.62 47.58 -18.22
CA LEU A 510 -31.12 47.18 -16.89
C LEU A 510 -32.12 47.55 -15.78
N LYS A 511 -32.24 46.70 -14.76
CA LYS A 511 -33.12 46.86 -13.57
C LYS A 511 -33.02 48.20 -12.83
N ASP A 512 -31.97 48.99 -13.05
CA ASP A 512 -31.74 50.25 -12.31
C ASP A 512 -32.61 51.43 -12.79
N GLN A 513 -33.39 51.28 -13.85
CA GLN A 513 -34.32 52.32 -14.31
C GLN A 513 -35.79 52.10 -13.91
N GLU A 514 -36.14 50.96 -13.29
CA GLU A 514 -37.53 50.67 -12.86
C GLU A 514 -37.87 51.14 -11.43
N THR A 515 -36.97 51.83 -10.72
CA THR A 515 -37.26 52.38 -9.37
C THR A 515 -37.17 53.89 -9.30
N LYS A 516 -37.94 54.59 -10.14
CA LYS A 516 -38.52 55.91 -9.81
C LYS A 516 -39.86 56.02 -10.55
N HIS A 517 -40.94 56.28 -9.80
CA HIS A 517 -42.38 56.22 -10.13
C HIS A 517 -43.00 54.95 -9.53
N ASP A 518 -43.65 54.96 -8.36
CA ASP A 518 -44.55 55.97 -7.82
C ASP A 518 -44.43 56.16 -6.30
N GLU A 519 -44.48 57.41 -5.86
CA GLU A 519 -44.97 57.77 -4.53
C GLU A 519 -46.48 57.55 -4.47
N LEU A 520 -46.95 56.83 -3.47
CA LEU A 520 -48.07 57.20 -2.59
C LEU A 520 -48.09 56.34 -1.33
#